data_AF-R7ZH40-F1
#
_entry.id   AF-R7ZH40-F1
#
_cell.length_a   1.000
_cell.length_b   1.000
_cell.length_c   1.000
_cell.angle_alpha   90.00
_cell.angle_beta   90.00
_cell.angle_gamma   90.00
#
_symmetry.space_group_name_H-M   'P 1'
#
loop_
_entity.id
_entity.type
_entity.pdbx_description
1 polymer ?
#
loop_
_entity_poly.entity_id
_entity_poly.type
_entity_poly.pdbx_seq_one_letter_code
_entity_poly.pdbx_strand_id
1 'polypeptide(L)' 'MKHDFTNVKNIYIVCGKTDMRKGIDGLATLIQDSFELDPYSDSIFLFCGLSKDRYKCLYFDGDGFAYSINA' A
#
# COMPACT_ATOMS: atom_id res chain seq x y z
N MET A 1 -4.21 10.76 -13.60
CA MET A 1 -3.02 9.98 -14.04
C MET A 1 -3.39 8.51 -13.91
N LYS A 2 -3.27 7.71 -14.97
CA LYS A 2 -3.41 6.25 -14.87
C LYS A 2 -1.99 5.70 -14.72
N HIS A 3 -1.66 5.14 -13.56
CA HIS A 3 -0.42 4.37 -13.43
C HIS A 3 -0.63 3.01 -14.08
N ASP A 4 0.33 2.61 -14.91
CA ASP A 4 0.38 1.25 -15.46
C ASP A 4 1.12 0.36 -14.46
N PHE A 5 0.40 -0.58 -13.87
CA PHE A 5 0.92 -1.51 -12.87
C PHE A 5 1.29 -2.88 -13.47
N THR A 6 1.22 -3.06 -14.80
CA THR A 6 1.48 -4.36 -15.44
C THR A 6 2.91 -4.86 -15.29
N ASN A 7 3.86 -3.95 -15.02
CA ASN A 7 5.28 -4.25 -14.89
C ASN A 7 5.83 -4.05 -13.48
N VAL A 8 4.97 -3.85 -12.47
CA VAL A 8 5.42 -3.72 -11.08
C VAL A 8 6.15 -5.00 -10.65
N LYS A 9 7.33 -4.86 -10.03
CA LYS A 9 8.14 -6.01 -9.64
C LYS A 9 7.47 -6.88 -8.58
N ASN A 10 6.79 -6.27 -7.59
CA ASN A 10 6.13 -7.01 -6.52
C ASN A 10 4.73 -6.50 -6.21
N ILE A 11 3.87 -7.40 -5.75
CA ILE A 11 2.54 -7.08 -5.19
C ILE A 11 2.41 -7.80 -3.86
N TYR A 12 2.24 -7.04 -2.79
CA TYR A 12 2.05 -7.54 -1.44
C TYR A 12 0.61 -7.31 -0.98
N ILE A 13 0.02 -8.34 -0.38
CA ILE A 13 -1.27 -8.24 0.32
C ILE A 13 -0.99 -8.34 1.81
N VAL A 14 -1.24 -7.24 2.52
CA VAL A 14 -1.10 -7.17 3.97
C VAL A 14 -2.30 -7.87 4.61
N CYS A 15 -2.03 -9.06 5.15
CA CYS A 15 -3.02 -9.89 5.82
C CYS A 15 -3.23 -9.45 7.26
N GLY A 16 -4.48 -9.57 7.74
CA GLY A 16 -4.86 -9.21 9.10
C GLY A 16 -5.53 -7.84 9.20
N LYS A 17 -5.73 -7.36 10.43
CA LYS A 17 -6.42 -6.09 10.67
C LYS A 17 -5.44 -4.93 10.47
N THR A 18 -5.56 -4.23 9.35
CA THR A 18 -4.89 -2.93 9.18
C THR A 18 -5.78 -1.81 9.71
N ASP A 19 -5.22 -0.90 10.51
CA ASP A 19 -5.93 0.34 10.85
C ASP A 19 -6.00 1.26 9.61
N MET A 20 -7.13 1.17 8.92
CA MET A 20 -7.42 1.96 7.72
C MET A 20 -7.65 3.45 7.99
N ARG A 21 -7.42 3.95 9.21
CA ARG A 21 -7.36 5.40 9.51
C ARG A 21 -5.97 5.99 9.33
N LYS A 22 -4.93 5.15 9.25
CA LYS A 22 -3.57 5.61 8.93
C LYS A 22 -3.53 6.23 7.53
N GLY A 23 -2.87 7.39 7.43
CA GLY A 23 -2.51 8.02 6.16
C GLY A 23 -1.29 7.36 5.53
N ILE A 24 -0.71 8.00 4.51
CA ILE A 24 0.45 7.52 3.74
C ILE A 24 1.61 7.15 4.67
N ASP A 25 2.10 8.10 5.47
CA ASP A 25 3.25 7.88 6.34
C ASP A 25 3.01 6.74 7.33
N GLY A 26 1.82 6.70 7.94
CA GLY A 26 1.48 5.67 8.91
C GLY A 26 1.41 4.26 8.30
N LEU A 27 1.10 4.15 7.00
CA LEU A 27 1.13 2.88 6.26
C LEU A 27 2.54 2.55 5.79
N ALA A 28 3.33 3.53 5.32
CA ALA A 28 4.73 3.33 4.98
C ALA A 28 5.55 2.85 6.19
N THR A 29 5.36 3.47 7.36
CA THR A 29 5.94 3.01 8.64
C THR A 29 5.49 1.60 8.99
N LEU A 30 4.23 1.23 8.72
CA LEU A 30 3.76 -0.14 8.95
C LEU A 30 4.52 -1.16 8.08
N ILE A 31 4.75 -0.83 6.80
CA ILE A 31 5.52 -1.66 5.87
C ILE A 31 6.97 -1.83 6.34
N GLN A 32 7.61 -0.74 6.77
CA GLN A 32 8.99 -0.78 7.27
C GLN A 32 9.09 -1.54 8.60
N ASP A 33 8.32 -1.15 9.60
CA ASP A 33 8.54 -1.62 10.98
C ASP A 33 7.97 -3.02 11.22
N SER A 34 6.85 -3.37 10.58
CA SER A 34 6.16 -4.65 10.85
C SER A 34 6.44 -5.73 9.83
N PHE A 35 6.80 -5.35 8.60
CA PHE A 35 7.07 -6.30 7.51
C PHE A 35 8.52 -6.29 7.06
N GLU A 36 9.35 -5.35 7.56
CA GLU A 36 10.76 -5.20 7.18
C GLU A 36 10.97 -5.05 5.66
N LEU A 37 9.99 -4.44 4.99
CA LEU A 37 10.01 -4.18 3.55
C LEU A 37 10.25 -2.69 3.28
N ASP A 38 10.80 -2.40 2.10
CA ASP A 38 11.00 -1.03 1.64
C ASP A 38 9.75 -0.51 0.92
N PRO A 39 9.01 0.48 1.48
CA PRO A 39 7.83 1.06 0.85
C PRO A 39 8.16 1.92 -0.38
N TYR A 40 9.43 2.28 -0.60
CA TYR A 40 9.89 3.03 -1.77
C TYR A 40 10.34 2.14 -2.93
N SER A 41 10.33 0.82 -2.73
CA SER A 41 10.63 -0.14 -3.79
C SER A 41 9.52 -0.16 -4.85
N ASP A 42 9.84 -0.72 -6.03
CA ASP A 42 8.86 -0.99 -7.10
C ASP A 42 7.89 -2.12 -6.69
N SER A 43 7.02 -1.79 -5.75
CA SER A 43 6.13 -2.71 -5.06
C SER A 43 4.81 -2.04 -4.75
N ILE A 44 3.71 -2.77 -4.97
CA ILE A 44 2.38 -2.35 -4.52
C ILE A 44 2.06 -3.03 -3.19
N PHE A 45 1.60 -2.26 -2.22
CA PHE A 45 1.12 -2.77 -0.93
C PHE A 45 -0.39 -2.57 -0.82
N LEU A 46 -1.13 -3.68 -0.74
CA LEU A 46 -2.58 -3.71 -0.56
C LEU A 46 -2.91 -3.96 0.91
N PHE A 47 -3.74 -3.10 1.49
CA PHE A 47 -4.20 -3.21 2.87
C PHE A 47 -5.69 -3.50 2.92
N CYS A 48 -6.06 -4.46 3.76
CA CYS A 48 -7.45 -4.84 4.01
C CYS A 48 -7.91 -4.31 5.38
N GLY A 49 -9.05 -3.62 5.38
CA GLY A 49 -9.74 -3.29 6.62
C GLY A 49 -10.50 -4.47 7.22
N LEU A 50 -11.22 -4.20 8.31
CA LEU A 50 -12.21 -5.14 8.89
C LEU A 50 -13.38 -5.44 7.94
N SER A 51 -13.70 -4.47 7.08
CA SER A 51 -14.76 -4.58 6.10
C SER A 51 -14.18 -5.11 4.80
N LYS A 52 -14.83 -6.10 4.18
CA LYS A 52 -14.36 -6.78 2.97
C LYS A 52 -14.46 -5.91 1.71
N ASP A 53 -15.04 -4.72 1.84
CA ASP A 53 -15.37 -3.78 0.78
C ASP A 53 -14.45 -2.57 0.76
N ARG A 54 -13.35 -2.55 1.52
CA ARG A 54 -12.45 -1.38 1.55
C ARG A 54 -11.01 -1.81 1.54
N TYR A 55 -10.35 -1.50 0.42
CA TYR A 55 -8.93 -1.73 0.22
C TYR A 55 -8.22 -0.39 0.05
N LYS A 56 -7.00 -0.32 0.60
CA LYS A 56 -6.06 0.75 0.31
C LYS A 56 -4.90 0.19 -0.45
N CYS A 57 -4.41 0.96 -1.41
CA CYS A 57 -3.17 0.68 -2.11
C CYS A 57 -2.16 1.79 -1.78
N LEU A 58 -0.92 1.39 -1.50
CA LEU A 58 0.24 2.25 -1.40
C LEU A 58 1.26 1.82 -2.47
N TYR A 59 1.69 2.77 -3.29
CA TYR A 59 2.73 2.60 -4.29
C TYR A 59 3.57 3.88 -4.38
N PHE A 60 4.89 3.75 -4.45
CA PHE A 60 5.80 4.87 -4.68
C PHE A 60 6.18 4.93 -6.15
N ASP A 61 5.93 6.05 -6.82
CA ASP A 61 6.16 6.19 -8.26
C ASP A 61 7.52 6.81 -8.62
N GLY A 62 8.34 7.14 -7.62
CA GLY A 62 9.63 7.81 -7.78
C GLY A 62 9.60 9.27 -7.31
N ASP A 63 8.46 9.95 -7.45
CA ASP A 63 8.29 11.36 -7.08
C ASP A 63 7.38 11.52 -5.85
N GLY A 64 6.56 10.52 -5.55
CA GLY A 64 5.70 10.51 -4.37
C GLY A 64 4.93 9.21 -4.19
N PHE A 65 4.16 9.16 -3.11
CA PHE A 65 3.24 8.05 -2.88
C PHE A 65 1.93 8.28 -3.63
N ALA A 66 1.61 7.36 -4.53
CA ALA A 66 0.26 7.16 -5.01
C ALA A 66 -0.53 6.41 -3.95
N TYR A 67 -1.64 7.00 -3.53
CA TYR A 67 -2.54 6.44 -2.53
C TYR A 67 -3.96 6.41 -3.09
N SER A 68 -4.57 5.23 -3.13
CA SER A 68 -5.96 5.07 -3.59
C SER A 68 -6.76 4.24 -2.60
N ILE A 69 -7.95 4.75 -2.29
CA ILE A 69 -9.02 4.04 -1.61
C ILE A 69 -10.07 3.73 -2.67
N ASN A 70 -10.25 2.44 -2.99
CA ASN A 70 -11.43 1.99 -3.71
C ASN A 70 -12.27 1.14 -2.77
N ALA A 71 -13.58 1.39 -2.81
CA ALA A 71 -14.61 0.60 -2.17
C ALA A 71 -15.07 -0.52 -3.12
#